data_AF-A0A9Q0GIB7-F1
#
_entry.id   AF-A0A9Q0GIB7-F1
#
_cell.length_a   1.000
_cell.length_b   1.000
_cell.length_c   1.000
_cell.angle_alpha   90.00
_cell.angle_beta   90.00
_cell.angle_gamma   90.00
#
_symmetry.space_group_name_H-M   'P 1'
#
loop_
_entity.id
_entity.type
_entity.pdbx_description
1 polymer ?
#
loop_
_entity_poly.entity_id
_entity_poly.type
_entity_poly.pdbx_seq_one_letter_code
_entity_poly.pdbx_strand_id
1 'polypeptide(L)'
;MEESSVSAAIDELEKLRAPLSSALSEELDLALRRQPQPQPSSPSVPNSAENHESQEGGDGAVEDLLNLLYFGSLFDVKPQVDFTATMLSRAHERGCCLTYDTVTDEATDLLRDRDLDLISMLGGLLVSRPPHSSLSHKNALQKCIEHAKLWLSNSDSPIDPNAGMHKL
;
A
#
# COMPACT_ATOMS: atom_id res chain seq x y z
N MET A 1 40.20 -24.19 -9.52
CA MET A 1 38.99 -24.98 -9.78
C MET A 1 37.86 -24.04 -9.41
N GLU A 2 37.32 -23.30 -10.37
CA GLU A 2 36.23 -22.34 -10.11
C GLU A 2 34.97 -23.14 -9.78
N GLU A 3 34.41 -22.95 -8.59
CA GLU A 3 33.05 -23.41 -8.32
C GLU A 3 32.11 -22.64 -9.23
N SER A 4 31.25 -23.37 -9.96
CA SER A 4 30.29 -22.77 -10.87
C SER A 4 29.43 -21.76 -10.10
N SER A 5 29.13 -20.61 -10.71
CA SER A 5 28.21 -19.62 -10.16
C SER A 5 26.86 -20.22 -9.75
N VAL A 6 26.48 -21.35 -10.37
CA VAL A 6 25.28 -22.13 -10.02
C VAL A 6 25.44 -22.84 -8.68
N SER A 7 26.61 -23.41 -8.38
CA SER A 7 26.91 -24.08 -7.11
C SER A 7 26.89 -23.09 -5.95
N ALA A 8 27.50 -21.92 -6.12
CA ALA A 8 27.46 -20.86 -5.12
C ALA A 8 26.03 -20.38 -4.83
N ALA A 9 25.18 -20.26 -5.86
CA ALA A 9 23.78 -19.90 -5.69
C ALA A 9 22.95 -20.99 -4.98
N ILE A 10 23.27 -22.27 -5.21
CA ILE A 10 22.62 -23.39 -4.51
C ILE A 10 22.98 -23.36 -3.02
N ASP A 11 24.25 -23.14 -2.67
CA ASP A 11 24.69 -23.09 -1.29
C ASP A 11 24.05 -21.92 -0.52
N GLU A 12 23.93 -20.75 -1.15
CA GLU A 12 23.21 -19.62 -0.57
C GLU A 12 21.71 -19.91 -0.35
N LEU A 13 21.05 -20.61 -1.27
CA LEU A 13 19.67 -21.05 -1.07
C LEU A 13 19.53 -22.07 0.06
N GLU A 14 20.50 -22.97 0.22
CA GLU A 14 20.50 -23.94 1.32
C GLU A 14 20.68 -23.26 2.68
N LYS A 15 21.50 -22.22 2.76
CA LYS A 15 21.66 -21.42 3.99
C LYS A 15 20.34 -20.76 4.44
N LEU A 16 19.47 -20.39 3.49
CA LEU A 16 18.20 -19.73 3.78
C LEU A 16 17.08 -20.69 4.20
N ARG A 17 17.19 -22.01 3.94
CA ARG A 17 16.12 -22.98 4.28
C ARG A 17 15.83 -23.06 5.77
N ALA A 18 16.87 -23.15 6.60
CA ALA A 18 16.73 -23.28 8.05
C ALA A 18 16.06 -22.04 8.70
N PRO A 19 16.51 -20.79 8.45
CA PRO A 19 15.89 -19.61 9.04
C PRO A 19 14.43 -19.42 8.58
N LEU A 20 14.12 -19.72 7.31
CA LEU A 20 12.73 -19.63 6.80
C LEU A 20 11.79 -20.64 7.48
N SER A 21 12.25 -21.88 7.68
CA SER A 21 11.48 -22.91 8.38
C SER A 21 11.20 -22.52 9.84
N SER A 22 12.19 -21.91 10.51
CA SER A 22 12.05 -21.39 11.87
C SER A 22 11.02 -20.27 11.94
N ALA A 23 11.14 -19.27 11.07
CA ALA A 23 10.24 -18.12 11.03
C ALA A 23 8.78 -18.53 10.74
N LEU A 24 8.57 -19.49 9.84
CA LEU A 24 7.23 -20.03 9.55
C LEU A 24 6.63 -20.73 10.77
N SER A 25 7.43 -21.50 11.50
CA SER A 25 6.96 -22.21 12.70
C SER A 25 6.55 -21.23 13.81
N GLU A 26 7.33 -20.16 14.00
CA GLU A 26 7.01 -19.09 14.96
C GLU A 26 5.70 -18.37 14.61
N GLU A 27 5.49 -18.04 13.34
CA GLU A 27 4.25 -17.38 12.88
C GLU A 27 3.02 -18.28 13.08
N LEU A 28 3.16 -19.58 12.83
CA LEU A 28 2.08 -20.55 13.01
C LEU A 28 1.71 -20.72 14.50
N ASP A 29 2.71 -20.70 15.39
CA ASP A 29 2.49 -20.70 16.84
C ASP A 29 1.80 -19.42 17.33
N LEU A 30 2.16 -18.25 16.76
CA LEU A 30 1.51 -16.98 17.07
C LEU A 30 0.04 -16.96 16.59
N ALA A 31 -0.23 -17.52 15.42
CA ALA A 31 -1.59 -17.64 14.88
C ALA A 31 -2.47 -18.56 15.74
N LEU A 32 -1.92 -19.69 16.20
CA LEU A 32 -2.61 -20.62 17.10
C LEU A 32 -2.94 -19.97 18.46
N ARG A 33 -2.04 -19.12 18.98
CA ARG A 33 -2.26 -18.38 20.24
C ARG A 33 -3.30 -17.27 20.14
N ARG A 34 -3.63 -16.80 18.93
CA ARG A 34 -4.56 -15.68 18.69
C ARG A 34 -6.04 -16.09 18.56
N GLN A 35 -6.40 -17.36 18.72
CA GLN A 35 -7.80 -17.81 18.73
C GLN A 35 -8.63 -17.10 19.84
N PRO A 36 -9.67 -16.33 19.50
CA PRO A 36 -10.45 -15.58 20.49
C PRO A 36 -11.49 -16.44 21.23
N GLN A 37 -11.61 -16.23 22.54
CA GLN A 37 -12.70 -16.71 23.39
C GLN A 37 -14.00 -15.93 23.09
N PRO A 38 -15.20 -16.55 23.09
CA PRO A 38 -16.45 -15.84 22.79
C PRO A 38 -16.92 -14.96 23.97
N GLN A 39 -17.28 -13.71 23.69
CA GLN A 39 -17.95 -12.79 24.62
C GLN A 39 -19.22 -12.19 23.96
N PRO A 40 -20.30 -11.92 24.75
CA PRO A 40 -21.67 -11.74 24.26
C PRO A 40 -22.07 -10.28 23.97
N SER A 41 -23.32 -10.14 23.50
CA SER A 41 -23.93 -9.11 22.65
C SER A 41 -24.65 -7.93 23.34
N SER A 42 -24.80 -6.83 22.54
CA SER A 42 -25.91 -5.83 22.47
C SER A 42 -26.00 -4.67 23.49
N PRO A 43 -26.79 -3.57 23.26
CA PRO A 43 -27.47 -3.08 22.03
C PRO A 43 -27.38 -1.53 21.72
N SER A 44 -27.92 -1.20 20.52
CA SER A 44 -28.28 0.04 19.79
C SER A 44 -29.01 1.17 20.57
N VAL A 45 -29.11 2.47 20.20
CA VAL A 45 -29.75 3.22 19.05
C VAL A 45 -29.68 4.77 19.35
N PRO A 46 -30.29 5.77 18.61
CA PRO A 46 -30.21 6.19 17.18
C PRO A 46 -30.21 7.76 16.95
N ASN A 47 -30.42 8.18 15.68
CA ASN A 47 -30.89 9.47 15.09
C ASN A 47 -29.88 10.58 14.74
N SER A 48 -30.00 11.36 13.65
CA SER A 48 -30.78 11.34 12.39
C SER A 48 -30.38 12.58 11.56
N ALA A 49 -30.33 12.43 10.22
CA ALA A 49 -30.57 13.40 9.11
C ALA A 49 -29.84 14.77 9.10
N GLU A 50 -29.41 15.39 7.98
CA GLU A 50 -30.01 15.56 6.64
C GLU A 50 -28.88 15.73 5.58
N ASN A 51 -28.88 14.94 4.50
CA ASN A 51 -29.28 15.26 3.11
C ASN A 51 -28.56 16.44 2.41
N HIS A 52 -27.64 16.12 1.49
CA HIS A 52 -27.70 16.66 0.14
C HIS A 52 -27.30 15.60 -0.90
N GLU A 53 -28.14 15.48 -1.92
CA GLU A 53 -28.13 14.51 -2.99
C GLU A 53 -26.91 14.63 -3.92
N SER A 54 -26.28 13.49 -4.20
CA SER A 54 -25.81 13.07 -5.52
C SER A 54 -25.65 11.56 -5.47
N GLN A 55 -26.76 10.87 -5.73
CA GLN A 55 -26.89 9.42 -5.66
C GLN A 55 -26.27 8.76 -6.90
N GLU A 56 -24.99 9.05 -7.14
CA GLU A 56 -24.05 8.34 -8.02
C GLU A 56 -22.64 8.27 -7.41
N GLY A 57 -22.36 9.00 -6.32
CA GLY A 57 -21.00 9.20 -5.78
C GLY A 57 -20.42 8.11 -4.88
N GLY A 58 -21.10 6.98 -4.69
CA GLY A 58 -20.63 5.90 -3.83
C GLY A 58 -19.69 4.91 -4.53
N ASP A 59 -20.01 4.58 -5.78
CA ASP A 59 -19.29 3.56 -6.56
C ASP A 59 -17.96 4.11 -7.09
N GLY A 60 -17.98 5.33 -7.65
CA GLY A 60 -16.77 6.02 -8.11
C GLY A 60 -15.77 6.29 -6.99
N ALA A 61 -16.23 6.61 -5.78
CA ALA A 61 -15.33 6.83 -4.64
C ALA A 61 -14.58 5.56 -4.22
N VAL A 62 -15.22 4.38 -4.33
CA VAL A 62 -14.59 3.10 -4.04
C VAL A 62 -13.62 2.72 -5.17
N GLU A 63 -14.02 2.93 -6.42
CA GLU A 63 -13.17 2.74 -7.59
C GLU A 63 -11.91 3.60 -7.52
N ASP A 64 -12.04 4.90 -7.24
CA ASP A 64 -10.93 5.83 -7.10
C ASP A 64 -9.95 5.41 -6.00
N LEU A 65 -10.48 5.02 -4.83
CA LEU A 65 -9.65 4.51 -3.72
C LEU A 65 -8.95 3.20 -4.09
N LEU A 66 -9.65 2.28 -4.77
CA LEU A 66 -9.07 1.02 -5.22
C LEU A 66 -7.98 1.25 -6.27
N ASN A 67 -8.20 2.14 -7.22
CA ASN A 67 -7.22 2.52 -8.23
C ASN A 67 -5.95 3.06 -7.57
N LEU A 68 -6.09 4.02 -6.65
CA LEU A 68 -4.96 4.61 -5.94
C LEU A 68 -4.20 3.56 -5.11
N LEU A 69 -4.90 2.68 -4.38
CA LEU A 69 -4.26 1.65 -3.58
C LEU A 69 -3.60 0.56 -4.43
N TYR A 70 -4.24 0.16 -5.53
CA TYR A 70 -3.74 -0.82 -6.47
C TYR A 70 -2.44 -0.32 -7.11
N PHE A 71 -2.48 0.84 -7.77
CA PHE A 71 -1.32 1.42 -8.44
C PHE A 71 -0.24 1.86 -7.44
N GLY A 72 -0.64 2.42 -6.29
CA GLY A 72 0.32 2.78 -5.24
C GLY A 72 1.12 1.58 -4.72
N SER A 73 0.45 0.43 -4.57
CA SER A 73 1.10 -0.84 -4.17
C SER A 73 1.89 -1.49 -5.30
N LEU A 74 1.41 -1.37 -6.54
CA LEU A 74 2.08 -1.86 -7.75
C LEU A 74 3.43 -1.18 -7.94
N PHE A 75 3.48 0.14 -7.73
CA PHE A 75 4.67 0.96 -7.93
C PHE A 75 5.59 1.06 -6.70
N ASP A 76 5.19 0.50 -5.54
CA ASP A 76 6.00 0.41 -4.33
C ASP A 76 7.14 -0.61 -4.47
N VAL A 77 8.20 -0.21 -5.18
CA VAL A 77 9.43 -0.97 -5.38
C VAL A 77 10.42 -0.58 -4.28
N LYS A 78 10.31 -1.20 -3.09
CA LYS A 78 11.28 -0.99 -2.00
C LYS A 78 12.56 -1.79 -2.22
N PRO A 79 13.74 -1.18 -2.06
CA PRO A 79 15.01 -1.90 -2.16
C PRO A 79 15.34 -2.63 -0.85
N GLN A 80 14.53 -3.61 -0.38
CA GLN A 80 15.04 -4.65 0.54
C GLN A 80 14.11 -5.86 0.83
N VAL A 81 14.72 -7.03 0.62
CA VAL A 81 14.64 -8.39 1.24
C VAL A 81 13.38 -9.25 1.13
N ASP A 82 12.16 -8.73 1.05
CA ASP A 82 11.00 -9.65 1.00
C ASP A 82 10.48 -9.84 -0.43
N PHE A 83 10.89 -10.97 -1.02
CA PHE A 83 10.35 -11.60 -2.23
C PHE A 83 10.79 -11.00 -3.58
N THR A 84 11.99 -11.38 -4.02
CA THR A 84 12.61 -10.99 -5.31
C THR A 84 11.70 -11.17 -6.53
N ALA A 85 10.82 -12.18 -6.53
CA ALA A 85 9.89 -12.42 -7.64
C ALA A 85 8.77 -11.36 -7.74
N THR A 86 8.26 -10.86 -6.60
CA THR A 86 7.25 -9.78 -6.58
C THR A 86 7.91 -8.45 -6.93
N MET A 87 9.13 -8.21 -6.46
CA MET A 87 9.90 -7.02 -6.85
C MET A 87 10.21 -7.00 -8.36
N LEU A 88 10.59 -8.14 -8.95
CA LEU A 88 10.88 -8.24 -10.38
C LEU A 88 9.62 -8.06 -11.23
N SER A 89 8.47 -8.60 -10.78
CA SER A 89 7.17 -8.34 -11.42
C SER A 89 6.80 -6.86 -11.35
N ARG A 90 6.93 -6.21 -10.18
CA ARG A 90 6.62 -4.78 -10.00
C ARG A 90 7.54 -3.86 -10.78
N ALA A 91 8.84 -4.16 -10.83
CA ALA A 91 9.80 -3.40 -11.63
C ALA A 91 9.50 -3.53 -13.13
N HIS A 92 9.09 -4.72 -13.58
CA HIS A 92 8.65 -4.93 -14.95
C HIS A 92 7.35 -4.19 -15.26
N GLU A 93 6.33 -4.29 -14.41
CA GLU A 93 5.05 -3.58 -14.54
C GLU A 93 5.24 -2.07 -14.58
N ARG A 94 6.13 -1.53 -13.72
CA ARG A 94 6.54 -0.12 -13.73
C ARG A 94 7.14 0.28 -15.08
N GLY A 95 8.07 -0.53 -15.60
CA GLY A 95 8.66 -0.31 -16.93
C GLY A 95 7.64 -0.37 -18.07
N CYS A 96 6.66 -1.27 -17.98
CA CYS A 96 5.55 -1.37 -18.92
C CYS A 96 4.69 -0.09 -18.88
N CYS A 97 4.29 0.39 -17.70
CA CYS A 97 3.51 1.62 -17.54
C CYS A 97 4.15 2.84 -18.22
N LEU A 98 5.47 2.99 -18.13
CA LEU A 98 6.19 4.11 -18.74
C LEU A 98 6.29 4.02 -20.27
N THR A 99 6.17 2.81 -20.82
CA THR A 99 6.40 2.56 -22.25
C THR A 99 5.10 2.43 -23.06
N TYR A 100 3.95 2.29 -22.41
CA TYR A 100 2.63 2.11 -23.06
C TYR A 100 2.24 3.27 -23.98
N ASP A 101 2.61 4.51 -23.65
CA ASP A 101 2.20 5.72 -24.38
C ASP A 101 3.23 6.18 -25.46
N THR A 102 4.30 5.42 -25.64
CA THR A 102 5.36 5.76 -26.62
C THR A 102 4.96 5.57 -28.08
N VAL A 103 3.74 5.08 -28.34
CA VAL A 103 3.25 4.69 -29.68
C VAL A 103 2.43 5.80 -30.35
N THR A 104 2.02 6.83 -29.62
CA THR A 104 1.25 7.97 -30.14
C THR A 104 2.06 9.26 -30.10
N ASP A 105 2.44 9.75 -31.27
CA ASP A 105 3.37 10.88 -31.55
C ASP A 105 2.89 12.27 -31.05
N GLU A 106 1.84 12.33 -30.21
CA GLU A 106 1.25 13.56 -29.66
C GLU A 106 1.33 13.65 -28.12
N ALA A 107 1.89 12.65 -27.43
CA ALA A 107 1.95 12.64 -25.96
C ALA A 107 3.11 13.49 -25.43
N THR A 108 2.87 14.79 -25.20
CA THR A 108 3.82 15.67 -24.47
C THR A 108 3.81 15.47 -22.95
N ASP A 109 2.91 14.63 -22.42
CA ASP A 109 2.69 14.44 -20.99
C ASP A 109 2.91 12.97 -20.57
N LEU A 110 4.05 12.41 -20.97
CA LEU A 110 4.43 11.04 -20.62
C LEU A 110 4.70 10.92 -19.12
N LEU A 111 4.12 9.88 -18.52
CA LEU A 111 4.45 9.46 -17.16
C LEU A 111 5.96 9.23 -17.02
N ARG A 112 6.54 9.76 -15.96
CA ARG A 112 7.93 9.56 -15.58
C ARG A 112 8.01 8.68 -14.35
N ASP A 113 9.19 8.12 -14.09
CA ASP A 113 9.48 7.41 -12.84
C ASP A 113 9.05 8.21 -11.60
N ARG A 114 9.26 9.53 -11.62
CA ARG A 114 8.88 10.37 -10.49
C ARG A 114 7.38 10.34 -10.22
N ASP A 115 6.54 10.26 -11.25
CA ASP A 115 5.08 10.24 -11.09
C ASP A 115 4.63 8.94 -10.44
N LEU A 116 5.24 7.82 -10.83
CA LEU A 116 5.00 6.51 -10.23
C LEU A 116 5.46 6.46 -8.76
N ASP A 117 6.57 7.11 -8.43
CA ASP A 117 7.02 7.27 -7.04
C ASP A 117 6.05 8.10 -6.21
N LEU A 118 5.50 9.17 -6.79
CA LEU A 118 4.51 10.02 -6.13
C LEU A 118 3.20 9.27 -5.89
N ILE A 119 2.74 8.45 -6.85
CA ILE A 119 1.56 7.59 -6.69
C ILE A 119 1.79 6.57 -5.58
N SER A 120 2.96 5.92 -5.56
CA SER A 120 3.32 4.98 -4.49
C SER A 120 3.38 5.65 -3.12
N MET A 121 4.00 6.82 -3.03
CA MET A 121 4.07 7.61 -1.82
C MET A 121 2.67 8.03 -1.33
N LEU A 122 1.82 8.51 -2.23
CA LEU A 122 0.45 8.92 -1.91
C LEU A 122 -0.37 7.74 -1.40
N GLY A 123 -0.34 6.60 -2.10
CA GLY A 123 -1.01 5.38 -1.67
C GLY A 123 -0.54 4.91 -0.29
N GLY A 124 0.77 4.97 -0.04
CA GLY A 124 1.37 4.66 1.26
C GLY A 124 0.90 5.61 2.36
N LEU A 125 0.91 6.93 2.11
CA LEU A 125 0.47 7.95 3.07
C LEU A 125 -1.01 7.79 3.45
N LEU A 126 -1.86 7.45 2.48
CA LEU A 126 -3.30 7.28 2.68
C LEU A 126 -3.63 6.22 3.74
N VAL A 127 -2.86 5.14 3.79
CA VAL A 127 -3.05 4.01 4.71
C VAL A 127 -2.04 3.98 5.86
N SER A 128 -1.12 4.94 5.90
CA SER A 128 -0.07 4.99 6.92
C SER A 128 -0.61 5.34 8.30
N ARG A 129 -0.05 4.71 9.33
CA ARG A 129 -0.26 5.13 10.72
C ARG A 129 0.55 6.41 10.98
N PRO A 130 -0.05 7.48 11.55
CA PRO A 130 0.68 8.70 11.86
C PRO A 130 1.90 8.44 12.76
N PRO A 131 3.10 8.96 12.42
CA PRO A 131 4.39 8.54 12.98
C PRO A 131 4.60 8.87 14.47
N HIS A 132 3.74 9.70 15.09
CA HIS A 132 3.95 10.20 16.45
C HIS A 132 2.95 9.72 17.50
N SER A 133 2.27 8.60 17.27
CA SER A 133 1.01 8.42 17.97
C SER A 133 0.96 7.10 18.77
N SER A 134 0.88 7.26 20.09
CA SER A 134 0.26 6.32 21.01
C SER A 134 -1.25 6.10 20.70
N LEU A 135 -1.74 6.52 19.53
CA LEU A 135 -3.11 6.32 19.12
C LEU A 135 -3.38 4.83 18.97
N SER A 136 -4.57 4.44 19.40
CA SER A 136 -5.11 3.13 19.09
C SER A 136 -5.26 2.96 17.58
N HIS A 137 -5.30 1.71 17.12
CA HIS A 137 -5.61 1.37 15.72
C HIS A 137 -6.90 2.03 15.24
N LYS A 138 -7.92 2.15 16.11
CA LYS A 138 -9.19 2.83 15.81
C LYS A 138 -8.98 4.29 15.41
N ASN A 139 -8.17 5.03 16.17
CA ASN A 139 -7.93 6.45 15.92
C ASN A 139 -7.02 6.65 14.69
N ALA A 140 -6.04 5.76 14.47
CA ALA A 140 -5.22 5.78 13.27
C ALA A 140 -6.07 5.53 12.01
N LEU A 141 -6.96 4.52 12.04
CA LEU A 141 -7.88 4.24 10.93
C LEU A 141 -8.80 5.43 10.65
N GLN A 142 -9.32 6.08 11.69
CA GLN A 142 -10.15 7.28 11.54
C GLN A 142 -9.40 8.39 10.79
N LYS A 143 -8.09 8.57 11.06
CA LYS A 143 -7.24 9.53 10.34
C LYS A 143 -7.04 9.14 8.88
N CYS A 144 -6.78 7.87 8.57
CA CYS A 144 -6.71 7.38 7.19
C CYS A 144 -8.02 7.67 6.42
N ILE A 145 -9.18 7.47 7.06
CA ILE A 145 -10.49 7.78 6.49
C ILE A 145 -10.64 9.29 6.22
N GLU A 146 -10.18 10.15 7.12
CA GLU A 146 -10.18 11.60 6.92
C GLU A 146 -9.31 12.01 5.71
N HIS A 147 -8.12 11.43 5.58
CA HIS A 147 -7.24 11.68 4.43
C HIS A 147 -7.86 11.22 3.11
N ALA A 148 -8.48 10.04 3.10
CA ALA A 148 -9.20 9.51 1.94
C ALA A 148 -10.34 10.43 1.50
N LYS A 149 -11.11 10.98 2.44
CA LYS A 149 -12.17 11.95 2.13
C LYS A 149 -11.62 13.24 1.53
N LEU A 150 -10.52 13.76 2.07
CA LEU A 150 -9.87 14.96 1.55
C LEU A 150 -9.36 14.74 0.12
N TRP A 151 -8.73 13.60 -0.13
CA TRP A 151 -8.26 13.21 -1.46
C TRP A 151 -9.42 13.10 -2.46
N LEU A 152 -10.49 12.37 -2.11
CA LEU A 152 -11.69 12.24 -2.95
C LEU A 152 -12.37 13.58 -3.26
N SER A 153 -12.28 14.55 -2.34
CA SER A 153 -12.80 15.91 -2.56
C SER A 153 -11.85 16.82 -3.35
N ASN A 154 -10.71 16.31 -3.85
CA ASN A 154 -9.64 17.11 -4.47
C ASN A 154 -9.20 18.30 -3.59
N SER A 155 -9.04 18.06 -2.28
CA SER A 155 -8.66 19.10 -1.33
C SER A 155 -7.18 19.47 -1.44
N ASP A 156 -6.88 20.77 -1.37
CA ASP A 156 -5.51 21.29 -1.26
C ASP A 156 -4.89 21.13 0.14
N SER A 157 -5.64 20.56 1.09
CA SER A 157 -5.16 20.37 2.46
C SER A 157 -4.06 19.30 2.52
N PRO A 158 -2.96 19.53 3.25
CA PRO A 158 -1.91 18.52 3.39
C PRO A 158 -2.46 17.27 4.09
N ILE A 159 -2.11 16.09 3.55
CA ILE A 159 -2.45 14.78 4.14
C ILE A 159 -1.81 14.61 5.52
N ASP A 160 -0.63 15.18 5.74
CA ASP A 160 -0.04 15.33 7.06
C ASP A 160 0.73 16.66 7.12
N PRO A 161 0.42 17.57 8.07
CA PRO A 161 1.15 18.82 8.26
C PRO A 161 2.66 18.63 8.47
N ASN A 162 3.08 17.46 8.95
CA ASN A 162 4.48 17.11 9.21
C ASN A 162 5.13 16.24 8.13
N ALA A 163 4.43 15.85 7.06
CA ALA A 163 4.99 14.96 6.04
C ALA A 163 6.09 15.58 5.15
N GLY A 164 6.52 16.83 5.40
CA GLY A 164 7.68 17.43 4.73
C GLY A 164 7.54 17.59 3.21
N MET A 165 6.34 17.39 2.65
CA MET A 165 6.05 17.66 1.24
C MET A 165 5.77 19.15 1.06
N HIS A 166 6.81 19.93 0.80
CA HIS A 166 6.65 21.29 0.27
C HIS A 166 6.08 21.23 -1.16
N LYS A 167 5.13 22.12 -1.46
CA LYS A 167 4.53 22.31 -2.79
C LYS A 167 5.62 22.37 -3.88
N LEU A 168 5.40 21.65 -4.97
CA LEU A 168 6.02 21.92 -6.27
C LEU A 168 5.40 23.19 -6.86
#